data_AF-A0A1Q4YDM3-F1
#
_entry.id   AF-A0A1Q4YDM3-F1
#
_cell.length_a   1.000
_cell.length_b   1.000
_cell.length_c   1.000
_cell.angle_alpha   90.00
_cell.angle_beta   90.00
_cell.angle_gamma   90.00
#
_symmetry.space_group_name_H-M   'P 1'
#
loop_
_entity.id
_entity.type
_entity.pdbx_description
1 polymer ?
#
loop_
_entity_poly.entity_id
_entity_poly.type
_entity_poly.pdbx_seq_one_letter_code
_entity_poly.pdbx_strand_id
1 'polypeptide(L)'
;MQPTDQKPTAGTHRPRLTERRTPQPGDLICGQCGEANPPTRKFCARCGSALVEAAVVPEKWWRKLLPRRKPPEAGSRPTRRVGTVRRRVGQVLRWSFVVALLGAIGAYGLVPSFRGLVNTRATSIAKDVKGLFGTDLTPVRPTGITATAESPGQGPGLAFDNATNTFWLAPVEPRPPALVLDFGREVDLREAIVRVGNPADLQAAHRPKKLHLVYPTGRTFDVDLADTPDPQTVRVEGVATSVEVHVTEWHRSLRGNEVALAEIEFFAVR
;
A
#
# COMPACT_ATOMS: atom_id res chain seq x y z
N MET A 1 70.40 -35.53 -33.23
CA MET A 1 69.21 -34.85 -33.78
C MET A 1 67.98 -35.52 -33.19
N GLN A 2 67.23 -34.82 -32.35
CA GLN A 2 65.97 -35.27 -31.75
C GLN A 2 64.90 -34.23 -32.14
N PRO A 3 63.71 -34.64 -32.61
CA PRO A 3 62.68 -33.71 -33.02
C PRO A 3 62.05 -33.06 -31.78
N THR A 4 61.95 -31.74 -31.79
CA THR A 4 61.26 -30.96 -30.76
C THR A 4 59.75 -31.26 -30.79
N ASP A 5 59.22 -31.69 -29.65
CA ASP A 5 57.79 -31.83 -29.39
C ASP A 5 57.06 -30.51 -29.60
N GLN A 6 56.12 -30.48 -30.55
CA GLN A 6 55.20 -29.37 -30.72
C GLN A 6 54.15 -29.38 -29.61
N LYS A 7 54.11 -28.30 -28.83
CA LYS A 7 53.10 -28.04 -27.82
C LYS A 7 51.72 -27.88 -28.50
N PRO A 8 50.67 -28.61 -28.09
CA PRO A 8 49.37 -28.50 -28.74
C PRO A 8 48.80 -27.10 -28.52
N THR A 9 48.44 -26.44 -29.62
CA THR A 9 47.71 -25.18 -29.64
C THR A 9 46.41 -25.36 -28.87
N ALA A 10 46.21 -24.59 -27.81
CA ALA A 10 44.97 -24.59 -27.05
C ALA A 10 43.80 -24.33 -28.02
N GLY A 11 42.89 -25.31 -28.13
CA GLY A 11 41.75 -25.22 -29.02
C GLY A 11 40.96 -23.95 -28.75
N THR A 12 40.69 -23.20 -29.80
CA THR A 12 39.79 -22.03 -29.77
C THR A 12 38.47 -22.47 -29.15
N HIS A 13 38.09 -21.84 -28.03
CA HIS A 13 36.84 -22.08 -27.33
C HIS A 13 35.68 -21.77 -28.29
N ARG A 14 35.15 -22.79 -28.97
CA ARG A 14 33.98 -22.64 -29.84
C ARG A 14 32.76 -22.47 -28.92
N PRO A 15 32.07 -21.32 -28.91
CA PRO A 15 30.93 -21.14 -28.03
C PRO A 15 29.85 -22.16 -28.41
N ARG A 16 29.41 -22.96 -27.43
CA ARG A 16 28.24 -23.83 -27.58
C ARG A 16 27.00 -22.94 -27.72
N LEU A 17 26.60 -22.66 -28.96
CA LEU A 17 25.32 -22.06 -29.32
C LEU A 17 24.24 -23.15 -29.23
N THR A 18 23.67 -23.39 -28.04
CA THR A 18 22.41 -24.15 -27.97
C THR A 18 21.61 -24.02 -26.67
N GLU A 19 22.18 -23.51 -25.57
CA GLU A 19 21.40 -23.23 -24.36
C GLU A 19 20.93 -21.78 -24.37
N ARG A 20 19.61 -21.54 -24.20
CA ARG A 20 19.10 -20.17 -23.96
C ARG A 20 19.78 -19.62 -22.71
N ARG A 21 20.34 -18.42 -22.80
CA ARG A 21 20.95 -17.78 -21.64
C ARG A 21 19.85 -17.39 -20.65
N THR A 22 20.01 -17.74 -19.37
CA THR A 22 19.14 -17.21 -18.31
C THR A 22 19.32 -15.68 -18.21
N PRO A 23 18.24 -14.88 -18.30
CA PRO A 23 18.34 -13.43 -18.20
C PRO A 23 18.98 -13.00 -16.88
N GLN A 24 20.00 -12.15 -16.96
CA GLN A 24 20.59 -11.50 -15.79
C GLN A 24 20.18 -10.03 -15.74
N PRO A 25 20.16 -9.40 -14.55
CA PRO A 25 19.92 -7.96 -14.45
C PRO A 25 20.89 -7.16 -15.34
N GLY A 26 20.35 -6.21 -16.10
CA GLY A 26 21.11 -5.43 -17.08
C GLY A 26 21.23 -6.08 -18.47
N ASP A 27 20.78 -7.31 -18.67
CA ASP A 27 20.72 -7.89 -20.02
C ASP A 27 19.62 -7.23 -20.88
N LEU A 28 19.83 -7.20 -22.19
CA LEU A 28 18.89 -6.76 -23.22
C LEU A 28 18.08 -7.94 -23.74
N ILE A 29 16.75 -7.88 -23.63
CA ILE A 29 15.85 -8.90 -24.16
C ILE A 29 15.46 -8.56 -25.59
N CYS A 30 15.82 -9.45 -26.50
CA CYS A 30 15.47 -9.32 -27.91
C CYS A 30 13.94 -9.35 -28.10
N GLY A 31 13.36 -8.28 -28.66
CA GLY A 31 11.93 -8.20 -28.93
C GLY A 31 11.42 -9.23 -29.96
N GLN A 32 12.30 -9.76 -30.82
CA GLN A 32 11.93 -10.69 -31.89
C GLN A 32 11.95 -12.17 -31.48
N CYS A 33 12.96 -12.60 -30.70
CA CYS A 33 13.12 -14.02 -30.34
C CYS A 33 13.22 -14.29 -28.82
N GLY A 34 13.21 -13.24 -28.00
CA GLY A 34 13.25 -13.33 -26.53
C GLY A 34 14.62 -13.70 -25.95
N GLU A 35 15.69 -13.74 -26.75
CA GLU A 35 17.02 -14.08 -26.24
C GLU A 35 17.59 -12.96 -25.37
N ALA A 36 18.19 -13.32 -24.23
CA ALA A 36 18.87 -12.40 -23.34
C ALA A 36 20.31 -12.13 -23.80
N ASN A 37 20.63 -10.87 -24.07
CA ASN A 37 21.92 -10.43 -24.60
C ASN A 37 22.65 -9.55 -23.57
N PRO A 38 23.98 -9.65 -23.43
CA PRO A 38 24.74 -8.72 -22.59
C PRO A 38 24.48 -7.25 -22.97
N PRO A 39 24.53 -6.30 -22.01
CA PRO A 39 24.24 -4.88 -22.26
C PRO A 39 25.16 -4.23 -23.30
N THR A 40 26.33 -4.82 -23.56
CA THR A 40 27.31 -4.32 -24.54
C THR A 40 26.99 -4.72 -25.98
N ARG A 41 26.02 -5.60 -26.23
CA ARG A 41 25.66 -6.07 -27.58
C ARG A 41 24.73 -5.09 -28.30
N LYS A 42 24.95 -4.94 -29.60
CA LYS A 42 24.08 -4.14 -30.50
C LYS A 42 23.08 -4.98 -31.31
N PHE A 43 23.39 -6.26 -31.51
CA PHE A 43 22.57 -7.21 -32.26
C PHE A 43 22.35 -8.50 -31.45
N CYS A 44 21.18 -9.12 -31.63
CA CYS A 44 20.80 -10.36 -30.99
C CYS A 44 21.75 -11.50 -31.40
N ALA A 45 22.34 -12.19 -30.41
CA ALA A 45 23.24 -13.32 -30.64
C ALA A 45 22.58 -14.54 -31.29
N ARG A 46 21.24 -14.57 -31.36
CA ARG A 46 20.46 -15.69 -31.88
C ARG A 46 19.83 -15.42 -33.24
N CYS A 47 19.08 -14.32 -33.38
CA CYS A 47 18.35 -14.00 -34.63
C CYS A 47 18.90 -12.80 -35.39
N GLY A 48 19.95 -12.12 -34.89
CA GLY A 48 20.59 -10.99 -35.58
C GLY A 48 19.84 -9.66 -35.55
N SER A 49 18.64 -9.59 -34.97
CA SER A 49 17.88 -8.33 -34.86
C SER A 49 18.61 -7.26 -34.04
N ALA A 50 18.38 -5.99 -34.36
CA ALA A 50 18.94 -4.86 -33.63
C ALA A 50 18.34 -4.79 -32.20
N LEU A 51 19.20 -4.51 -31.22
CA LEU A 51 18.83 -4.42 -29.79
C LEU A 51 18.66 -2.96 -29.31
N VAL A 52 18.51 -2.02 -30.23
CA VAL A 52 18.40 -0.58 -29.90
C VAL A 52 17.15 -0.31 -29.05
N GLU A 53 16.06 -1.06 -29.32
CA GLU A 53 14.78 -0.97 -28.60
C GLU A 53 14.56 -2.14 -27.64
N ALA A 54 15.61 -2.90 -27.32
CA ALA A 54 15.48 -4.06 -26.45
C ALA A 54 15.20 -3.65 -24.99
N ALA A 55 14.24 -4.33 -24.36
CA ALA A 55 13.93 -4.11 -22.96
C ALA A 55 15.10 -4.58 -22.07
N VAL A 56 15.48 -3.75 -21.09
CA VAL A 56 16.53 -4.06 -20.12
C VAL A 56 15.92 -4.83 -18.95
N VAL A 57 16.53 -5.95 -18.55
CA VAL A 57 16.13 -6.66 -17.33
C VAL A 57 16.39 -5.78 -16.10
N PRO A 58 15.36 -5.39 -15.34
CA PRO A 58 15.53 -4.46 -14.22
C PRO A 58 16.33 -5.10 -13.07
N GLU A 59 17.19 -4.30 -12.44
CA GLU A 59 17.82 -4.67 -11.17
C GLU A 59 16.80 -4.59 -10.03
N LYS A 60 16.83 -5.57 -9.11
CA LYS A 60 16.07 -5.49 -7.87
C LYS A 60 16.63 -4.35 -7.01
N TRP A 61 15.78 -3.39 -6.63
CA TRP A 61 16.18 -2.17 -5.92
C TRP A 61 17.05 -2.44 -4.68
N TRP A 62 16.75 -3.48 -3.90
CA TRP A 62 17.51 -3.83 -2.69
C TRP A 62 18.95 -4.28 -2.98
N ARG A 63 19.27 -4.73 -4.20
CA ARG A 63 20.66 -5.06 -4.58
C ARG A 63 21.53 -3.82 -4.70
N LYS A 64 20.95 -2.64 -4.96
CA LYS A 64 21.67 -1.37 -4.96
C LYS A 64 22.08 -0.92 -3.55
N LEU A 65 21.40 -1.42 -2.52
CA LEU A 65 21.67 -1.10 -1.11
C LEU A 65 22.75 -2.00 -0.48
N LEU A 66 23.09 -3.11 -1.13
CA LEU A 66 24.14 -4.01 -0.65
C LEU A 66 25.52 -3.53 -1.12
N PRO A 67 26.53 -3.46 -0.23
CA PRO A 67 27.87 -3.04 -0.61
C PRO A 67 28.45 -3.97 -1.69
N ARG A 68 28.92 -3.39 -2.80
CA ARG A 68 29.59 -4.14 -3.88
C ARG A 68 30.85 -4.81 -3.34
N ARG A 69 30.93 -6.14 -3.44
CA ARG A 69 32.16 -6.88 -3.10
C ARG A 69 33.24 -6.54 -4.14
N LYS A 70 34.40 -6.07 -3.68
CA LYS A 70 35.57 -5.91 -4.54
C LYS A 70 35.97 -7.28 -5.09
N PRO A 71 36.20 -7.43 -6.40
CA PRO A 71 36.75 -8.68 -6.94
C PRO A 71 38.09 -8.96 -6.25
N PRO A 72 38.39 -10.22 -5.94
CA PRO A 72 39.67 -10.58 -5.33
C PRO A 72 40.81 -10.16 -6.26
N GLU A 73 41.84 -9.53 -5.70
CA GLU A 73 43.06 -9.18 -6.45
C GLU A 73 43.70 -10.45 -7.02
N ALA A 74 44.16 -10.36 -8.26
CA ALA A 74 44.85 -11.46 -8.93
C ALA A 74 46.06 -11.92 -8.10
N GLY A 75 46.12 -13.22 -7.79
CA GLY A 75 47.17 -13.80 -6.94
C GLY A 75 46.77 -14.02 -5.47
N SER A 76 45.63 -13.49 -5.02
CA SER A 76 45.13 -13.78 -3.67
C SER A 76 44.44 -15.15 -3.61
N ARG A 77 45.03 -16.12 -2.90
CA ARG A 77 44.35 -17.37 -2.54
C ARG A 77 43.56 -17.13 -1.25
N PRO A 78 42.21 -17.18 -1.24
CA PRO A 78 41.45 -16.98 -0.03
C PRO A 78 41.84 -18.08 0.96
N THR A 79 42.37 -17.70 2.14
CA THR A 79 42.67 -18.68 3.16
C THR A 79 41.36 -19.27 3.68
N ARG A 80 41.25 -20.61 3.64
CA ARG A 80 40.03 -21.37 3.98
C ARG A 80 39.45 -21.01 5.37
N ARG A 81 40.29 -20.47 6.26
CA ARG A 81 39.92 -20.04 7.64
C ARG A 81 39.04 -18.78 7.69
N VAL A 82 39.16 -17.83 6.76
CA VAL A 82 38.36 -16.58 6.81
C VAL A 82 36.90 -16.85 6.43
N GLY A 83 36.66 -17.82 5.54
CA GLY A 83 35.32 -18.23 5.13
C GLY A 83 34.52 -18.93 6.24
N THR A 84 35.17 -19.75 7.08
CA THR A 84 34.49 -20.50 8.14
C THR A 84 34.06 -19.61 9.31
N VAL A 85 34.90 -18.64 9.70
CA VAL A 85 34.56 -17.66 10.75
C VAL A 85 33.39 -16.78 10.31
N ARG A 86 33.43 -16.22 9.10
CA ARG A 86 32.31 -15.43 8.56
C ARG A 86 31.02 -16.23 8.45
N ARG A 87 31.10 -17.51 8.08
CA ARG A 87 29.93 -18.40 7.99
C ARG A 87 29.35 -18.71 9.37
N ARG A 88 30.18 -18.93 10.39
CA ARG A 88 29.74 -19.09 11.78
C ARG A 88 29.09 -17.82 12.34
N VAL A 89 29.70 -16.65 12.13
CA VAL A 89 29.12 -15.37 12.57
C VAL A 89 27.77 -15.11 11.91
N GLY A 90 27.67 -15.31 10.59
CA GLY A 90 26.39 -15.19 9.88
C GLY A 90 25.35 -16.22 10.33
N GLN A 91 25.76 -17.43 10.69
CA GLN A 91 24.87 -18.45 11.23
C GLN A 91 24.36 -18.08 12.62
N VAL A 92 25.22 -17.57 13.51
CA VAL A 92 24.83 -17.09 14.84
C VAL A 92 23.85 -15.91 14.73
N LEU A 93 24.16 -14.91 13.89
CA LEU A 93 23.28 -13.77 13.65
C LEU A 93 21.91 -14.18 13.09
N ARG A 94 21.88 -15.15 12.17
CA ARG A 94 20.62 -15.67 11.62
C ARG A 94 19.80 -16.36 12.71
N TRP A 95 20.44 -17.20 13.52
CA TRP A 95 19.75 -17.91 14.60
C TRP A 95 19.31 -16.97 15.73
N SER A 96 20.09 -15.96 16.09
CA SER A 96 19.66 -14.95 17.07
C SER A 96 18.44 -14.17 16.58
N PHE A 97 18.38 -13.83 15.29
CA PHE A 97 17.20 -13.19 14.71
C PHE A 97 15.97 -14.11 14.74
N VAL A 98 16.13 -15.39 14.40
CA VAL A 98 15.03 -16.38 14.47
C VAL A 98 14.52 -16.53 15.90
N VAL A 99 15.42 -16.65 16.88
CA VAL A 99 15.05 -16.77 18.30
C VAL A 99 14.36 -15.51 18.79
N ALA A 100 14.86 -14.32 18.44
CA ALA A 100 14.22 -13.06 18.79
C ALA A 100 12.82 -12.94 18.17
N LEU A 101 12.65 -13.35 16.91
CA LEU A 101 11.36 -13.33 16.22
C LEU A 101 10.35 -14.28 16.90
N LEU A 102 10.77 -15.51 17.20
CA LEU A 102 9.91 -16.48 17.90
C LEU A 102 9.57 -15.99 19.32
N GLY A 103 10.54 -15.40 20.02
CA GLY A 103 10.32 -14.77 21.32
C GLY A 103 9.32 -13.62 21.26
N ALA A 104 9.41 -12.76 20.24
CA ALA A 104 8.48 -11.66 20.03
C ALA A 104 7.05 -12.16 19.69
N ILE A 105 6.93 -13.21 18.86
CA ILE A 105 5.64 -13.86 18.56
C ILE A 105 5.04 -14.48 19.83
N GLY A 106 5.85 -15.18 20.63
CA GLY A 106 5.41 -15.75 21.90
C GLY A 106 4.98 -14.69 22.91
N ALA A 107 5.78 -13.62 23.07
CA ALA A 107 5.45 -12.48 23.92
C ALA A 107 4.16 -11.79 23.46
N TYR A 108 3.98 -11.61 22.15
CA TYR A 108 2.72 -11.11 21.59
C TYR A 108 1.57 -12.09 21.86
N GLY A 109 1.78 -13.40 21.86
CA GLY A 109 0.74 -14.40 22.16
C GLY A 109 0.38 -14.56 23.65
N LEU A 110 1.25 -14.15 24.57
CA LEU A 110 1.09 -14.47 25.99
C LEU A 110 1.06 -13.24 26.90
N VAL A 111 1.51 -12.08 26.44
CA VAL A 111 1.67 -10.87 27.27
C VAL A 111 0.76 -9.75 26.75
N PRO A 112 -0.37 -9.43 27.44
CA PRO A 112 -1.32 -8.40 27.01
C PRO A 112 -0.72 -7.00 26.85
N SER A 113 0.20 -6.60 27.75
CA SER A 113 0.89 -5.32 27.69
C SER A 113 1.82 -5.19 26.48
N PHE A 114 2.45 -6.28 26.05
CA PHE A 114 3.27 -6.31 24.85
C PHE A 114 2.41 -6.23 23.58
N ARG A 115 1.24 -6.90 23.53
CA ARG A 115 0.26 -6.74 22.45
C ARG A 115 -0.20 -5.30 22.28
N GLY A 116 -0.59 -4.66 23.38
CA GLY A 116 -1.04 -3.27 23.37
C GLY A 116 0.01 -2.34 22.78
N LEU A 117 1.27 -2.45 23.24
CA LEU A 117 2.38 -1.64 22.76
C LEU A 117 2.72 -1.88 21.29
N VAL A 118 2.68 -3.14 20.84
CA VAL A 118 2.90 -3.49 19.42
C VAL A 118 1.77 -2.93 18.56
N ASN A 119 0.51 -3.04 18.97
CA ASN A 119 -0.63 -2.53 18.20
C ASN A 119 -0.62 -1.00 18.11
N THR A 120 -0.29 -0.29 19.19
CA THR A 120 -0.17 1.17 19.16
C THR A 120 1.02 1.65 18.32
N ARG A 121 2.15 0.91 18.32
CA ARG A 121 3.32 1.25 17.49
C ARG A 121 3.14 0.85 16.02
N ALA A 122 2.48 -0.26 15.74
CA ALA A 122 2.20 -0.71 14.38
C ALA A 122 1.26 0.28 13.67
N THR A 123 0.24 0.75 14.38
CA THR A 123 -0.67 1.80 13.88
C THR A 123 0.04 3.15 13.70
N SER A 124 0.98 3.53 14.58
CA SER A 124 1.77 4.76 14.39
C SER A 124 2.74 4.66 13.21
N ILE A 125 3.44 3.55 13.03
CA ILE A 125 4.36 3.34 11.91
C ILE A 125 3.59 3.30 10.57
N ALA A 126 2.40 2.70 10.54
CA ALA A 126 1.54 2.74 9.35
C ALA A 126 1.12 4.17 8.99
N LYS A 127 0.85 5.02 9.99
CA LYS A 127 0.57 6.45 9.80
C LYS A 127 1.81 7.22 9.33
N ASP A 128 2.99 6.94 9.89
CA ASP A 128 4.25 7.61 9.53
C ASP A 128 4.72 7.27 8.10
N VAL A 129 4.57 6.02 7.67
CA VAL A 129 4.88 5.60 6.29
C VAL A 129 3.92 6.24 5.28
N LYS A 130 2.66 6.47 5.67
CA LYS A 130 1.69 7.21 4.87
C LYS A 130 2.09 8.69 4.74
N GLY A 131 2.70 9.29 5.77
CA GLY A 131 3.18 10.68 5.76
C GLY A 131 4.45 10.92 4.92
N LEU A 132 5.31 9.92 4.74
CA LEU A 132 6.56 10.05 3.96
C LEU A 132 6.35 10.01 2.43
N PHE A 133 5.18 9.56 1.96
CA PHE A 133 4.79 9.53 0.55
C PHE A 133 3.42 10.18 0.29
N GLY A 134 2.82 10.78 1.33
CA GLY A 134 1.46 11.30 1.30
C GLY A 134 1.42 12.69 0.70
N THR A 135 0.55 12.89 -0.29
CA THR A 135 0.06 14.21 -0.70
C THR A 135 -0.41 14.96 0.55
N ASP A 136 0.01 16.22 0.74
CA ASP A 136 -0.48 17.05 1.86
C ASP A 136 -2.00 17.23 1.72
N LEU A 137 -2.75 16.48 2.53
CA LEU A 137 -4.20 16.56 2.56
C LEU A 137 -4.64 17.58 3.61
N THR A 138 -5.52 18.48 3.21
CA THR A 138 -6.08 19.51 4.10
C THR A 138 -7.58 19.25 4.34
N PRO A 139 -8.07 19.47 5.57
CA PRO A 139 -9.49 19.28 5.86
C PRO A 139 -10.32 20.29 5.08
N VAL A 140 -11.45 19.83 4.54
CA VAL A 140 -12.42 20.61 3.78
C VAL A 140 -13.74 20.60 4.54
N ARG A 141 -14.26 21.78 4.85
CA ARG A 141 -15.58 21.95 5.46
C ARG A 141 -16.57 22.42 4.40
N PRO A 142 -17.75 21.79 4.28
CA PRO A 142 -18.81 22.30 3.43
C PRO A 142 -19.36 23.64 3.98
N THR A 143 -19.74 24.52 3.07
CA THR A 143 -20.42 25.80 3.34
C THR A 143 -21.93 25.63 3.48
N GLY A 144 -22.50 24.58 2.89
CA GLY A 144 -23.91 24.23 3.00
C GLY A 144 -24.08 22.74 3.26
N ILE A 145 -24.98 22.39 4.18
CA ILE A 145 -25.27 21.02 4.55
C ILE A 145 -26.79 20.88 4.67
N THR A 146 -27.37 19.96 3.92
CA THR A 146 -28.79 19.58 4.03
C THR A 146 -28.92 18.06 4.05
N ALA A 147 -30.10 17.55 4.42
CA ALA A 147 -30.41 16.13 4.35
C ALA A 147 -31.75 15.90 3.66
N THR A 148 -31.91 14.73 3.05
CA THR A 148 -33.20 14.28 2.51
C THR A 148 -34.16 13.84 3.60
N ALA A 149 -33.64 13.49 4.78
CA ALA A 149 -34.41 13.17 5.99
C ALA A 149 -33.59 13.46 7.24
N GLU A 150 -34.25 13.84 8.32
CA GLU A 150 -33.65 14.08 9.63
C GLU A 150 -34.69 13.87 10.73
N SER A 151 -34.22 13.48 11.92
CA SER A 151 -35.04 13.37 13.11
C SER A 151 -34.98 14.70 13.90
N PRO A 152 -36.05 15.09 14.62
CA PRO A 152 -36.10 16.37 15.32
C PRO A 152 -34.92 16.58 16.28
N GLY A 153 -34.22 17.71 16.14
CA GLY A 153 -33.08 18.06 16.98
C GLY A 153 -31.78 17.32 16.64
N GLN A 154 -31.77 16.46 15.61
CA GLN A 154 -30.60 15.72 15.14
C GLN A 154 -30.33 15.94 13.64
N GLY A 155 -30.23 17.21 13.25
CA GLY A 155 -30.04 17.61 11.86
C GLY A 155 -28.64 17.31 11.30
N PRO A 156 -28.44 17.55 9.99
CA PRO A 156 -27.25 17.12 9.26
C PRO A 156 -25.96 17.82 9.68
N GLY A 157 -26.07 19.05 10.21
CA GLY A 157 -24.92 19.80 10.69
C GLY A 157 -24.15 19.07 11.80
N LEU A 158 -24.82 18.20 12.56
CA LEU A 158 -24.21 17.41 13.63
C LEU A 158 -23.26 16.32 13.13
N ALA A 159 -23.26 16.02 11.82
CA ALA A 159 -22.27 15.12 11.22
C ALA A 159 -21.01 15.85 10.71
N PHE A 160 -20.92 17.16 10.91
CA PHE A 160 -19.81 18.01 10.43
C PHE A 160 -19.38 19.06 11.46
N ASP A 161 -19.83 18.95 12.70
CA ASP A 161 -19.60 19.94 13.76
C ASP A 161 -18.27 19.70 14.49
N ASN A 162 -17.52 18.64 14.14
CA ASN A 162 -16.27 18.25 14.76
C ASN A 162 -16.41 17.88 16.25
N ALA A 163 -17.64 17.69 16.74
CA ALA A 163 -17.91 17.20 18.08
C ALA A 163 -18.00 15.67 18.06
N THR A 164 -17.49 15.05 19.12
CA THR A 164 -17.37 13.58 19.17
C THR A 164 -18.56 12.91 19.84
N ASN A 165 -19.51 13.70 20.32
CA ASN A 165 -20.66 13.28 21.12
C ASN A 165 -22.03 13.69 20.51
N THR A 166 -22.02 14.29 19.32
CA THR A 166 -23.19 14.64 18.52
C THR A 166 -23.29 13.69 17.32
N PHE A 167 -24.46 13.65 16.69
CA PHE A 167 -24.69 12.83 15.50
C PHE A 167 -25.93 13.31 14.74
N TRP A 168 -25.89 13.16 13.41
CA TRP A 168 -27.08 13.21 12.57
C TRP A 168 -27.86 11.90 12.72
N LEU A 169 -29.18 11.99 12.76
CA LEU A 169 -30.09 10.84 12.81
C LEU A 169 -31.17 11.01 11.76
N ALA A 170 -31.48 9.93 11.04
CA ALA A 170 -32.48 9.97 10.00
C ALA A 170 -33.23 8.64 9.84
N PRO A 171 -34.53 8.68 9.49
CA PRO A 171 -35.28 7.49 9.12
C PRO A 171 -34.75 6.88 7.83
N VAL A 172 -34.76 5.54 7.75
CA VAL A 172 -34.34 4.77 6.56
C VAL A 172 -35.50 4.35 5.66
N GLU A 173 -36.74 4.62 6.10
CA GLU A 173 -37.96 4.39 5.36
C GLU A 173 -38.72 5.70 5.15
N PRO A 174 -39.43 5.87 4.01
CA PRO A 174 -39.64 4.88 2.95
C PRO A 174 -38.45 4.73 1.98
N ARG A 175 -37.41 5.55 2.12
CA ARG A 175 -36.21 5.52 1.27
C ARG A 175 -34.96 5.79 2.11
N PRO A 176 -33.79 5.29 1.70
CA PRO A 176 -32.54 5.57 2.38
C PRO A 176 -32.23 7.08 2.43
N PRO A 177 -31.67 7.58 3.54
CA PRO A 177 -31.40 9.00 3.71
C PRO A 177 -30.05 9.39 3.08
N ALA A 178 -29.91 10.67 2.76
CA ALA A 178 -28.71 11.22 2.18
C ALA A 178 -28.41 12.61 2.73
N LEU A 179 -27.12 12.93 2.82
CA LEU A 179 -26.62 14.27 3.09
C LEU A 179 -26.23 14.94 1.77
N VAL A 180 -26.56 16.21 1.59
CA VAL A 180 -26.16 17.00 0.42
C VAL A 180 -25.26 18.13 0.89
N LEU A 181 -24.02 18.11 0.38
CA LEU A 181 -22.94 18.98 0.81
C LEU A 181 -22.59 19.96 -0.30
N ASP A 182 -22.44 21.23 0.04
CA ASP A 182 -21.93 22.27 -0.85
C ASP A 182 -20.62 22.82 -0.29
N PHE A 183 -19.53 22.71 -1.04
CA PHE A 183 -18.21 23.19 -0.64
C PHE A 183 -17.99 24.68 -0.97
N GLY A 184 -18.86 25.31 -1.76
CA GLY A 184 -18.75 26.70 -2.21
C GLY A 184 -17.59 26.97 -3.18
N ARG A 185 -16.76 25.95 -3.44
CA ARG A 185 -15.61 25.96 -4.36
C ARG A 185 -15.32 24.54 -4.83
N GLU A 186 -14.57 24.42 -5.90
CA GLU A 186 -14.07 23.12 -6.35
C GLU A 186 -13.02 22.57 -5.38
N VAL A 187 -13.17 21.31 -4.98
CA VAL A 187 -12.24 20.59 -4.10
C VAL A 187 -11.92 19.21 -4.66
N ASP A 188 -10.66 18.79 -4.58
CA ASP A 188 -10.19 17.46 -5.02
C ASP A 188 -10.10 16.50 -3.84
N LEU A 189 -11.22 15.82 -3.55
CA LEU A 189 -11.37 14.92 -2.40
C LEU A 189 -10.52 13.65 -2.55
N ARG A 190 -9.81 13.28 -1.48
CA ARG A 190 -8.91 12.12 -1.44
C ARG A 190 -9.14 11.18 -0.26
N GLU A 191 -9.60 11.73 0.85
CA GLU A 191 -9.77 10.99 2.10
C GLU A 191 -10.96 11.54 2.87
N ALA A 192 -11.58 10.67 3.66
CA ALA A 192 -12.51 11.07 4.68
C ALA A 192 -12.20 10.35 6.00
N ILE A 193 -12.49 11.01 7.12
CA ILE A 193 -12.57 10.37 8.43
C ILE A 193 -14.05 10.27 8.77
N VAL A 194 -14.51 9.06 9.10
CA VAL A 194 -15.92 8.78 9.39
C VAL A 194 -16.06 8.20 10.79
N ARG A 195 -17.06 8.66 11.52
CA ARG A 195 -17.52 8.03 12.77
C ARG A 195 -18.99 7.64 12.62
N VAL A 196 -19.27 6.35 12.76
CA VAL A 196 -20.61 5.79 12.55
C VAL A 196 -21.41 5.71 13.84
N GLY A 197 -22.74 5.78 13.70
CA GLY A 197 -23.67 5.54 14.81
C GLY A 197 -23.76 6.68 15.82
N ASN A 198 -24.44 6.39 16.94
CA ASN A 198 -24.41 7.22 18.13
C ASN A 198 -23.15 6.86 18.95
N PRO A 199 -22.27 7.83 19.24
CA PRO A 199 -20.99 7.57 19.90
C PRO A 199 -21.14 7.10 21.36
N ALA A 200 -22.22 7.46 22.05
CA ALA A 200 -22.48 7.02 23.42
C ALA A 200 -23.12 5.63 23.48
N ASP A 201 -23.85 5.24 22.44
CA ASP A 201 -24.56 3.98 22.37
C ASP A 201 -24.77 3.54 20.92
N LEU A 202 -23.82 2.76 20.40
CA LEU A 202 -23.90 2.26 19.04
C LEU A 202 -25.21 1.51 18.77
N GLN A 203 -25.78 0.80 19.76
CA GLN A 203 -27.00 0.02 19.56
C GLN A 203 -28.29 0.85 19.66
N ALA A 204 -28.22 2.17 19.83
CA ALA A 204 -29.40 3.03 19.83
C ALA A 204 -30.00 3.26 18.43
N ALA A 205 -29.19 3.19 17.36
CA ALA A 205 -29.59 3.43 15.98
C ALA A 205 -28.79 2.54 15.03
N HIS A 206 -29.27 2.34 13.80
CA HIS A 206 -28.48 1.75 12.72
C HIS A 206 -27.18 2.52 12.51
N ARG A 207 -26.15 1.83 12.01
CA ARG A 207 -24.83 2.42 11.71
C ARG A 207 -24.56 2.24 10.22
N PRO A 208 -24.16 3.29 9.49
CA PRO A 208 -23.80 3.17 8.09
C PRO A 208 -22.77 2.07 7.87
N LYS A 209 -23.07 1.17 6.93
CA LYS A 209 -22.16 0.14 6.44
C LYS A 209 -21.59 0.55 5.08
N LYS A 210 -22.39 1.24 4.27
CA LYS A 210 -21.95 1.75 2.98
C LYS A 210 -22.48 3.16 2.75
N LEU A 211 -21.57 4.07 2.39
CA LEU A 211 -21.90 5.38 1.86
C LEU A 211 -21.67 5.39 0.35
N HIS A 212 -22.67 5.80 -0.41
CA HIS A 212 -22.58 5.99 -1.85
C HIS A 212 -22.48 7.49 -2.14
N LEU A 213 -21.30 7.93 -2.58
CA LEU A 213 -21.04 9.32 -2.92
C LEU A 213 -21.40 9.56 -4.38
N VAL A 214 -22.23 10.57 -4.64
CA VAL A 214 -22.60 11.01 -5.99
C VAL A 214 -22.06 12.41 -6.23
N TYR A 215 -21.32 12.56 -7.33
CA TYR A 215 -20.69 13.81 -7.74
C TYR A 215 -21.52 14.48 -8.86
N PRO A 216 -21.49 15.80 -9.02
CA PRO A 216 -22.20 16.52 -10.08
C PRO A 216 -21.85 16.05 -11.50
N THR A 217 -20.65 15.49 -11.68
CA THR A 217 -20.19 14.91 -12.94
C THR A 217 -20.89 13.59 -13.29
N GLY A 218 -21.72 13.04 -12.40
CA GLY A 218 -22.33 11.72 -12.51
C GLY A 218 -21.39 10.59 -12.08
N ARG A 219 -20.12 10.89 -11.73
CA ARG A 219 -19.22 9.91 -11.12
C ARG A 219 -19.77 9.52 -9.74
N THR A 220 -19.54 8.28 -9.35
CA THR A 220 -19.90 7.77 -8.03
C THR A 220 -18.71 7.10 -7.34
N PHE A 221 -18.77 6.99 -6.02
CA PHE A 221 -17.75 6.32 -5.22
C PHE A 221 -18.38 5.66 -3.99
N ASP A 222 -18.15 4.36 -3.82
CA ASP A 222 -18.65 3.61 -2.66
C ASP A 222 -17.59 3.58 -1.54
N VAL A 223 -18.04 3.81 -0.32
CA VAL A 223 -17.24 3.75 0.89
C VAL A 223 -17.83 2.68 1.81
N ASP A 224 -17.10 1.59 2.01
CA ASP A 224 -17.43 0.59 3.01
C ASP A 224 -16.92 1.00 4.40
N LEU A 225 -17.76 0.82 5.41
CA LEU A 225 -17.51 1.21 6.79
C LEU A 225 -17.60 0.01 7.71
N ALA A 226 -16.68 -0.07 8.67
CA ALA A 226 -16.72 -1.06 9.73
C ALA A 226 -17.67 -0.65 10.85
N ASP A 227 -18.29 -1.64 11.50
CA ASP A 227 -19.14 -1.47 12.68
C ASP A 227 -18.28 -1.29 13.94
N THR A 228 -17.71 -0.09 14.10
CA THR A 228 -16.82 0.27 15.21
C THR A 228 -17.12 1.69 15.71
N PRO A 229 -17.01 1.97 17.03
CA PRO A 229 -17.20 3.33 17.56
C PRO A 229 -16.02 4.26 17.23
N ASP A 230 -14.88 3.69 16.84
CA ASP A 230 -13.66 4.42 16.56
C ASP A 230 -13.73 5.17 15.22
N PRO A 231 -13.05 6.33 15.09
CA PRO A 231 -12.97 7.01 13.81
C PRO A 231 -12.19 6.14 12.82
N GLN A 232 -12.69 6.05 11.59
CA GLN A 232 -12.05 5.28 10.53
C GLN A 232 -11.73 6.17 9.34
N THR A 233 -10.49 6.04 8.87
CA THR A 233 -10.00 6.74 7.68
C THR A 233 -10.34 5.92 6.45
N VAL A 234 -11.08 6.51 5.52
CA VAL A 234 -11.52 5.89 4.27
C VAL A 234 -11.03 6.69 3.08
N ARG A 235 -10.78 5.99 1.97
CA ARG A 235 -10.44 6.64 0.71
C ARG A 235 -11.72 7.19 0.09
N VAL A 236 -11.63 8.40 -0.48
CA VAL A 236 -12.63 8.95 -1.39
C VAL A 236 -11.91 9.51 -2.61
N GLU A 237 -12.62 9.69 -3.72
CA GLU A 237 -12.01 10.26 -4.92
C GLU A 237 -13.02 11.07 -5.72
N GLY A 238 -12.68 12.32 -5.98
CA GLY A 238 -13.39 13.12 -6.97
C GLY A 238 -13.15 14.61 -6.79
N VAL A 239 -13.15 15.31 -7.92
CA VAL A 239 -13.19 16.77 -7.96
C VAL A 239 -14.66 17.19 -7.95
N ALA A 240 -15.06 17.99 -6.98
CA ALA A 240 -16.46 18.35 -6.77
C ALA A 240 -16.62 19.74 -6.16
N THR A 241 -17.71 20.43 -6.53
CA THR A 241 -18.24 21.59 -5.82
C THR A 241 -19.30 21.19 -4.79
N SER A 242 -19.96 20.05 -5.01
CA SER A 242 -20.92 19.43 -4.10
C SER A 242 -20.79 17.92 -4.13
N VAL A 243 -21.25 17.25 -3.08
CA VAL A 243 -21.32 15.78 -3.00
C VAL A 243 -22.62 15.40 -2.31
N GLU A 244 -23.35 14.44 -2.88
CA GLU A 244 -24.42 13.75 -2.17
C GLU A 244 -23.86 12.47 -1.54
N VAL A 245 -24.08 12.29 -0.24
CA VAL A 245 -23.64 11.13 0.54
C VAL A 245 -24.87 10.32 0.92
N HIS A 246 -25.14 9.26 0.17
CA HIS A 246 -26.29 8.38 0.39
C HIS A 246 -25.91 7.23 1.32
N VAL A 247 -26.72 6.97 2.35
CA VAL A 247 -26.54 5.80 3.22
C VAL A 247 -27.28 4.62 2.60
N THR A 248 -26.58 3.75 1.87
CA THR A 248 -27.21 2.70 1.05
C THR A 248 -27.29 1.34 1.74
N GLU A 249 -26.39 1.07 2.69
CA GLU A 249 -26.42 -0.12 3.54
C GLU A 249 -26.10 0.25 4.99
N TRP A 250 -26.62 -0.51 5.95
CA TRP A 250 -26.36 -0.31 7.37
C TRP A 250 -26.25 -1.61 8.16
N HIS A 251 -25.43 -1.57 9.21
CA HIS A 251 -25.48 -2.54 10.30
C HIS A 251 -26.78 -2.33 11.06
N ARG A 252 -27.57 -3.39 11.27
CA ARG A 252 -28.90 -3.32 11.91
C ARG A 252 -28.82 -3.17 13.41
N SER A 253 -29.69 -2.34 13.96
CA SER A 253 -29.77 -2.08 15.40
C SER A 253 -30.86 -2.95 15.99
N LEU A 254 -30.66 -3.38 17.23
CA LEU A 254 -31.66 -4.11 17.98
C LEU A 254 -32.67 -3.18 18.68
N ARG A 255 -32.35 -1.89 18.84
CA ARG A 255 -33.17 -0.93 19.60
C ARG A 255 -33.63 0.29 18.81
N GLY A 256 -33.09 0.50 17.61
CA GLY A 256 -33.46 1.62 16.75
C GLY A 256 -33.74 1.19 15.32
N ASN A 257 -34.56 1.97 14.63
CA ASN A 257 -34.96 1.80 13.23
C ASN A 257 -34.47 2.95 12.32
N GLU A 258 -33.79 3.94 12.89
CA GLU A 258 -33.18 5.07 12.18
C GLU A 258 -31.67 4.85 12.06
N VAL A 259 -30.99 5.58 11.18
CA VAL A 259 -29.54 5.52 11.01
C VAL A 259 -28.88 6.76 11.61
N ALA A 260 -27.80 6.53 12.37
CA ALA A 260 -27.01 7.59 12.98
C ALA A 260 -25.61 7.68 12.33
N LEU A 261 -25.16 8.90 12.08
CA LEU A 261 -23.80 9.21 11.63
C LEU A 261 -23.25 10.32 12.51
N ALA A 262 -22.17 10.04 13.23
CA ALA A 262 -21.61 10.97 14.19
C ALA A 262 -20.75 12.05 13.54
N GLU A 263 -19.87 11.69 12.61
CA GLU A 263 -19.03 12.69 11.94
C GLU A 263 -18.58 12.16 10.57
N ILE A 264 -18.46 13.07 9.60
CA ILE A 264 -17.72 12.85 8.37
C ILE A 264 -16.85 14.08 8.05
N GLU A 265 -15.54 13.88 8.01
CA GLU A 265 -14.56 14.93 7.70
C GLU A 265 -13.90 14.63 6.38
N PHE A 266 -14.04 15.52 5.39
CA PHE A 266 -13.40 15.37 4.09
C PHE A 266 -12.02 16.03 4.05
N PHE A 267 -11.12 15.45 3.26
CA PHE A 267 -9.78 15.96 3.04
C PHE A 267 -9.46 15.99 1.55
N ALA A 268 -8.86 17.10 1.11
CA ALA A 268 -8.51 17.34 -0.27
C ALA A 268 -7.03 17.66 -0.46
N VAL A 269 -6.54 17.49 -1.69
CA VAL A 269 -5.22 18.01 -2.09
C VAL A 269 -5.24 19.53 -2.01
N ARG A 270 -4.15 20.10 -1.48
CA ARG A 270 -3.95 21.54 -1.40
C ARG A 270 -3.84 22.21 -2.78
#